data_AF-R7TAE9-F1
#
_entry.id   AF-R7TAE9-F1
#
_cell.length_a   1.000
_cell.length_b   1.000
_cell.length_c   1.000
_cell.angle_alpha   90.00
_cell.angle_beta   90.00
_cell.angle_gamma   90.00
#
_symmetry.space_group_name_H-M   'P 1'
#
loop_
_entity.id
_entity.type
_entity.pdbx_description
1 polymer ?
#
loop_
_entity_poly.entity_id
_entity_poly.type
_entity_poly.pdbx_seq_one_letter_code
_entity_poly.pdbx_strand_id
1 'polypeptide(L)'
;MTQDELAARPASGGLLIIGRRTNVNVTDLDSARTLSEVAHKKGTLFITNAEDYFITTKSGMPWHVIPDLVIGRPGYDNWLVARAIDWKATVVDASDAVLAVHQTGSDGNLAGWSTSDETLCINRNIVGEFDYRPGHSKCCPHVAQKDISGVTRIFRRNQISKDCFRIGRQPKGKDAKCI
;
A
#
# COMPACT_ATOMS: atom_id res chain seq x y z
N MET A 1 -14.41 -14.95 5.70
CA MET A 1 -15.02 -13.93 4.81
C MET A 1 -16.40 -14.38 4.37
N THR A 2 -17.36 -13.47 4.42
CA THR A 2 -18.76 -13.69 4.02
C THR A 2 -18.93 -13.51 2.51
N GLN A 3 -20.04 -13.98 1.95
CA GLN A 3 -20.37 -13.77 0.53
C GLN A 3 -20.55 -12.27 0.21
N ASP A 4 -21.00 -11.48 1.18
CA ASP A 4 -21.25 -10.04 1.02
C ASP A 4 -19.94 -9.25 0.83
N GLU A 5 -18.85 -9.64 1.50
CA GLU A 5 -17.52 -9.04 1.32
C GLU A 5 -16.93 -9.28 -0.07
N LEU A 6 -17.20 -10.46 -0.65
CA LEU A 6 -16.76 -10.83 -2.00
C LEU A 6 -17.61 -10.16 -3.10
N ALA A 7 -18.89 -9.90 -2.82
CA ALA A 7 -19.82 -9.27 -3.75
C ALA A 7 -19.80 -7.73 -3.70
N ALA A 8 -19.29 -7.15 -2.61
CA ALA A 8 -19.22 -5.70 -2.44
C ALA A 8 -18.47 -5.02 -3.59
N ARG A 9 -18.97 -3.86 -4.01
CA ARG A 9 -18.32 -2.99 -4.99
C ARG A 9 -18.59 -1.52 -4.63
N PRO A 10 -17.69 -0.60 -4.99
CA PRO A 10 -17.96 0.83 -4.92
C PRO A 10 -19.24 1.18 -5.69
N ALA A 11 -20.05 2.08 -5.14
CA ALA A 11 -21.35 2.47 -5.72
C ALA A 11 -21.24 3.19 -7.08
N SER A 12 -20.07 3.76 -7.39
CA SER A 12 -19.73 4.35 -8.69
C SER A 12 -18.21 4.38 -8.84
N GLY A 13 -17.67 3.77 -9.90
CA GLY A 13 -16.25 3.83 -10.32
C GLY A 13 -15.26 4.24 -9.24
N GLY A 14 -15.03 3.37 -8.24
CA GLY A 14 -14.27 3.69 -7.03
C GLY A 14 -12.87 4.24 -7.33
N LEU A 15 -12.28 4.97 -6.37
CA LEU A 15 -10.94 5.55 -6.50
C LEU A 15 -10.14 5.22 -5.24
N LEU A 16 -8.93 4.70 -5.42
CA LEU A 16 -7.94 4.57 -4.37
C LEU A 16 -6.59 5.04 -4.90
N ILE A 17 -6.04 6.09 -4.31
CA ILE A 17 -4.68 6.56 -4.59
C ILE A 17 -3.82 6.15 -3.41
N ILE A 18 -2.73 5.45 -3.68
CA ILE A 18 -1.74 5.03 -2.68
C ILE A 18 -0.38 5.58 -3.04
N GLY A 19 0.57 5.45 -2.13
CA GLY A 19 1.97 5.58 -2.50
C GLY A 19 2.91 5.08 -1.42
N ARG A 20 4.13 4.83 -1.86
CA ARG A 20 5.24 4.37 -1.03
C ARG A 20 5.87 5.56 -0.33
N ARG A 21 6.42 5.31 0.84
CA ARG A 21 7.22 6.29 1.57
C ARG A 21 8.66 6.33 1.10
N THR A 22 9.29 7.48 1.32
CA THR A 22 10.74 7.68 1.21
C THR A 22 11.31 7.73 2.62
N ASN A 23 12.07 6.70 2.97
CA ASN A 23 12.72 6.62 4.28
C ASN A 23 13.91 7.59 4.33
N VAL A 24 13.99 8.39 5.40
CA VAL A 24 15.08 9.33 5.66
C VAL A 24 15.49 9.18 7.13
N ASN A 25 16.79 9.07 7.44
CA ASN A 25 17.23 9.02 8.84
C ASN A 25 16.82 10.30 9.57
N VAL A 26 16.32 10.15 10.80
CA VAL A 26 15.87 11.31 11.59
C VAL A 26 16.98 12.35 11.77
N THR A 27 18.24 11.91 11.96
CA THR A 27 19.41 12.79 12.10
C THR A 27 19.71 13.62 10.85
N ASP A 28 19.32 13.15 9.67
CA ASP A 28 19.46 13.90 8.43
C ASP A 28 18.42 15.02 8.31
N LEU A 29 17.28 14.90 8.99
CA LEU A 29 16.20 15.88 8.98
C LEU A 29 16.56 17.12 9.83
N ASP A 30 17.29 16.94 10.92
CA ASP A 30 17.66 18.02 11.85
C ASP A 30 18.49 19.14 11.18
N SER A 31 19.25 18.77 10.15
CA SER A 31 20.09 19.70 9.38
C SER A 31 19.48 20.12 8.04
N ALA A 32 18.28 19.63 7.71
CA ALA A 32 17.66 19.84 6.42
C ALA A 32 17.00 21.23 6.34
N ARG A 33 17.25 21.95 5.24
CA ARG A 33 16.52 23.21 4.94
C ARG A 33 15.08 22.95 4.54
N THR A 34 14.84 21.86 3.80
CA THR A 34 13.50 21.40 3.42
C THR A 34 13.43 19.88 3.40
N LEU A 35 12.25 19.33 3.68
CA LEU A 35 11.99 17.87 3.61
C LEU A 35 12.21 17.31 2.20
N SER A 36 11.84 18.07 1.16
CA SER A 36 12.02 17.67 -0.23
C SER A 36 13.50 17.51 -0.58
N GLU A 37 14.34 18.47 -0.21
CA GLU A 37 15.77 18.43 -0.50
C GLU A 37 16.45 17.20 0.13
N VAL A 38 16.20 16.97 1.42
CA VAL A 38 16.83 15.84 2.13
C VAL A 38 16.29 14.50 1.66
N ALA A 39 14.99 14.39 1.38
CA ALA A 39 14.42 13.18 0.81
C ALA A 39 14.99 12.86 -0.58
N HIS A 40 15.21 13.87 -1.42
CA HIS A 40 15.83 13.66 -2.74
C HIS A 40 17.31 13.29 -2.66
N LYS A 41 18.06 13.86 -1.71
CA LYS A 41 19.52 13.63 -1.59
C LYS A 41 19.89 12.38 -0.82
N LYS A 42 19.12 12.06 0.23
CA LYS A 42 19.45 11.03 1.23
C LYS A 42 18.34 10.01 1.45
N GLY A 43 17.16 10.25 0.89
CA GLY A 43 16.03 9.36 1.07
C GLY A 43 16.11 8.11 0.20
N THR A 44 15.46 7.05 0.64
CA THR A 44 15.28 5.81 -0.12
C THR A 44 13.81 5.49 -0.24
N LEU A 45 13.29 5.43 -1.48
CA LEU A 45 11.92 4.98 -1.73
C LEU A 45 11.77 3.52 -1.29
N PHE A 46 10.92 3.28 -0.29
CA PHE A 46 10.84 2.00 0.40
C PHE A 46 10.07 0.94 -0.42
N ILE A 47 10.11 -0.33 -0.04
CA ILE A 47 9.62 -1.46 -0.86
C ILE A 47 8.16 -1.36 -1.31
N THR A 48 7.79 -2.16 -2.33
CA THR A 48 6.51 -2.04 -3.05
C THR A 48 5.26 -2.43 -2.26
N ASN A 49 5.40 -2.96 -1.05
CA ASN A 49 4.30 -3.38 -0.17
C ASN A 49 4.30 -2.56 1.13
N ALA A 50 4.90 -1.37 1.10
CA ALA A 50 4.93 -0.44 2.21
C ALA A 50 4.30 0.88 1.76
N GLU A 51 2.97 0.87 1.67
CA GLU A 51 2.15 2.03 1.37
C GLU A 51 1.87 2.83 2.66
N ASP A 52 2.13 4.14 2.63
CA ASP A 52 2.04 5.01 3.83
C ASP A 52 0.83 5.95 3.79
N TYR A 53 0.16 6.08 2.64
CA TYR A 53 -1.04 6.89 2.51
C TYR A 53 -2.07 6.26 1.59
N PHE A 54 -3.34 6.54 1.88
CA PHE A 54 -4.50 6.06 1.15
C PHE A 54 -5.46 7.24 1.00
N ILE A 55 -5.65 7.71 -0.23
CA ILE A 55 -6.56 8.79 -0.57
C ILE A 55 -7.69 8.18 -1.38
N THR A 56 -8.92 8.35 -0.90
CA THR A 56 -10.13 7.89 -1.59
C THR A 56 -11.24 8.91 -1.45
N THR A 57 -12.25 8.81 -2.30
CA THR A 57 -13.49 9.56 -2.14
C THR A 57 -14.36 8.92 -1.07
N LYS A 58 -15.35 9.65 -0.56
CA LYS A 58 -16.30 9.14 0.45
C LYS A 58 -16.97 7.81 0.02
N SER A 59 -17.22 7.64 -1.28
CA SER A 59 -17.83 6.45 -1.88
C SER A 59 -16.83 5.56 -2.65
N GLY A 60 -15.53 5.86 -2.57
CA GLY A 60 -14.50 5.21 -3.38
C GLY A 60 -14.15 3.80 -2.93
N MET A 61 -14.44 3.48 -1.66
CA MET A 61 -14.27 2.16 -1.06
C MET A 61 -15.54 1.78 -0.26
N PRO A 62 -15.96 0.50 -0.27
CA PRO A 62 -17.09 0.03 0.53
C PRO A 62 -16.64 -0.18 1.99
N TRP A 63 -16.38 0.91 2.71
CA TRP A 63 -15.83 0.90 4.08
C TRP A 63 -16.60 0.03 5.07
N HIS A 64 -17.92 -0.10 4.90
CA HIS A 64 -18.80 -0.89 5.76
C HIS A 64 -18.59 -2.41 5.68
N VAL A 65 -17.88 -2.92 4.66
CA VAL A 65 -17.52 -4.35 4.55
C VAL A 65 -16.03 -4.60 4.75
N ILE A 66 -15.24 -3.55 5.01
CA ILE A 66 -13.82 -3.71 5.30
C ILE A 66 -13.72 -4.27 6.73
N PRO A 67 -12.98 -5.38 6.96
CA PRO A 67 -12.78 -5.90 8.30
C PRO A 67 -12.14 -4.87 9.23
N ASP A 68 -12.28 -5.04 10.54
CA ASP A 68 -11.67 -4.18 11.57
C ASP A 68 -10.14 -4.40 11.66
N LEU A 69 -9.42 -4.07 10.59
CA LEU A 69 -7.98 -4.20 10.48
C LEU A 69 -7.26 -3.21 11.39
N VAL A 70 -6.17 -3.66 12.00
CA VAL A 70 -5.32 -2.86 12.88
C VAL A 70 -4.27 -2.12 12.05
N ILE A 71 -4.37 -0.79 12.03
CA ILE A 71 -3.39 0.10 11.40
C ILE A 71 -2.04 -0.02 12.13
N GLY A 72 -0.95 -0.05 11.37
CA GLY A 72 0.41 -0.21 11.90
C GLY A 72 0.83 -1.67 12.13
N ARG A 73 -0.08 -2.64 11.96
CA ARG A 73 0.24 -4.07 11.90
C ARG A 73 0.34 -4.56 10.46
N PRO A 74 1.19 -5.56 10.16
CA PRO A 74 1.35 -6.07 8.81
C PRO A 74 0.05 -6.40 8.08
N GLY A 75 -0.03 -6.03 6.80
CA GLY A 75 -1.02 -6.54 5.85
C GLY A 75 -2.28 -5.71 5.64
N TYR A 76 -2.59 -4.73 6.48
CA TYR A 76 -3.80 -3.92 6.28
C TYR A 76 -3.74 -3.11 4.97
N ASP A 77 -2.58 -2.53 4.70
CA ASP A 77 -2.21 -1.75 3.52
C ASP A 77 -2.38 -2.56 2.24
N ASN A 78 -1.71 -3.71 2.17
CA ASN A 78 -1.71 -4.56 0.99
C ASN A 78 -3.10 -5.20 0.78
N TRP A 79 -3.82 -5.53 1.86
CA TRP A 79 -5.19 -6.02 1.74
C TRP A 79 -6.12 -4.97 1.10
N LEU A 80 -6.03 -3.71 1.54
CA LEU A 80 -6.85 -2.61 1.01
C LEU A 80 -6.61 -2.42 -0.50
N VAL A 81 -5.35 -2.41 -0.93
CA VAL A 81 -4.99 -2.27 -2.35
C VAL A 81 -5.49 -3.46 -3.16
N ALA A 82 -5.25 -4.69 -2.70
CA ALA A 82 -5.67 -5.90 -3.38
C ALA A 82 -7.21 -5.93 -3.56
N ARG A 83 -7.96 -5.52 -2.52
CA ARG A 83 -9.42 -5.44 -2.57
C ARG A 83 -9.94 -4.33 -3.46
N ALA A 84 -9.30 -3.17 -3.47
CA ALA A 84 -9.66 -2.11 -4.41
C ALA A 84 -9.51 -2.58 -5.87
N ILE A 85 -8.45 -3.33 -6.19
CA ILE A 85 -8.23 -3.93 -7.51
C ILE A 85 -9.30 -5.01 -7.82
N ASP A 86 -9.62 -5.87 -6.86
CA ASP A 86 -10.64 -6.91 -7.00
C ASP A 86 -12.02 -6.30 -7.30
N TRP A 87 -12.39 -5.28 -6.53
CA TRP A 87 -13.61 -4.50 -6.68
C TRP A 87 -13.63 -3.57 -7.90
N LYS A 88 -12.60 -3.61 -8.74
CA LYS A 88 -12.48 -2.82 -9.98
C LYS A 88 -12.51 -1.31 -9.75
N ALA A 89 -11.99 -0.85 -8.61
CA ALA A 89 -11.72 0.57 -8.40
C ALA A 89 -10.57 1.03 -9.31
N THR A 90 -10.55 2.32 -9.63
CA THR A 90 -9.38 3.03 -10.16
C THR A 90 -8.33 3.09 -9.07
N VAL A 91 -7.32 2.22 -9.14
CA VAL A 91 -6.20 2.24 -8.21
C VAL A 91 -4.99 2.91 -8.85
N VAL A 92 -4.44 3.92 -8.18
CA VAL A 92 -3.34 4.77 -8.66
C VAL A 92 -2.16 4.70 -7.69
N ASP A 93 -0.99 4.32 -8.18
CA ASP A 93 0.27 4.50 -7.46
C ASP A 93 0.80 5.92 -7.72
N ALA A 94 0.79 6.76 -6.69
CA ALA A 94 1.23 8.15 -6.74
C ALA A 94 2.60 8.38 -6.09
N SER A 95 3.40 7.32 -5.90
CA SER A 95 4.74 7.40 -5.30
C SER A 95 5.66 8.43 -5.99
N ASP A 96 5.53 8.63 -7.30
CA ASP A 96 6.33 9.59 -8.07
C ASP A 96 5.74 11.02 -8.08
N ALA A 97 4.50 11.19 -7.62
CA ALA A 97 3.77 12.45 -7.64
C ALA A 97 3.64 13.10 -6.26
N VAL A 98 3.56 12.30 -5.20
CA VAL A 98 3.40 12.76 -3.81
C VAL A 98 4.57 12.23 -3.00
N LEU A 99 5.39 13.15 -2.48
CA LEU A 99 6.47 12.81 -1.57
C LEU A 99 5.90 12.53 -0.17
N ALA A 100 5.89 11.26 0.22
CA ALA A 100 5.72 10.85 1.62
C ALA A 100 7.10 10.59 2.24
N VAL A 101 7.41 11.25 3.36
CA VAL A 101 8.67 11.06 4.08
C VAL A 101 8.42 10.26 5.36
N HIS A 102 9.16 9.19 5.54
CA HIS A 102 9.13 8.36 6.74
C HIS A 102 10.45 8.51 7.50
N GLN A 103 10.37 8.78 8.80
CA GLN A 103 11.55 8.97 9.64
C GLN A 103 12.10 7.61 10.06
N THR A 104 13.30 7.28 9.61
CA THR A 104 14.01 6.10 10.10
C THR A 104 14.63 6.42 11.45
N GLY A 105 14.06 5.85 12.51
CA GLY A 105 14.57 5.88 13.88
C GLY A 105 15.39 4.64 14.24
N SER A 106 15.66 4.46 15.54
CA SER A 106 16.43 3.32 16.08
C SER A 106 15.70 1.98 16.00
N ASP A 107 14.38 1.99 15.91
CA ASP A 107 13.50 0.84 15.70
C ASP A 107 13.45 0.37 14.23
N GLY A 108 13.98 1.19 13.32
CA GLY A 108 14.14 0.87 11.91
C GLY A 108 12.84 0.88 11.11
N ASN A 109 12.96 0.58 9.82
CA ASN A 109 11.84 0.72 8.87
C ASN A 109 10.85 -0.45 8.87
N LEU A 110 11.04 -1.44 9.75
CA LEU A 110 10.19 -2.62 9.87
C LEU A 110 9.72 -2.82 11.32
N ALA A 111 9.58 -1.74 12.10
CA ALA A 111 9.18 -1.81 13.50
C ALA A 111 7.85 -2.57 13.72
N GLY A 112 6.89 -2.46 12.80
CA GLY A 112 5.63 -3.24 12.85
C GLY A 112 5.82 -4.76 12.71
N TRP A 113 7.00 -5.20 12.22
CA TRP A 113 7.41 -6.61 12.10
C TRP A 113 8.34 -7.06 13.23
N SER A 114 8.95 -6.14 13.97
CA SER A 114 9.98 -6.44 14.97
C SER A 114 9.38 -6.88 16.32
N THR A 115 8.09 -6.63 16.54
CA THR A 115 7.39 -7.15 17.72
C THR A 115 7.10 -8.64 17.57
N SER A 116 7.70 -9.48 18.41
CA SER A 116 7.35 -10.90 18.52
C SER A 116 6.12 -11.14 19.42
N ASP A 117 5.20 -10.17 19.49
CA ASP A 117 3.98 -10.29 20.29
C ASP A 117 2.88 -11.08 19.55
N GLU A 118 1.86 -11.49 20.29
CA GLU A 118 0.73 -12.27 19.77
C GLU A 118 -0.09 -11.54 18.69
N THR A 119 0.11 -10.23 18.55
CA THR A 119 -0.62 -9.37 17.61
C THR A 119 0.09 -9.18 16.28
N LEU A 120 1.31 -9.71 16.11
CA LEU A 120 2.11 -9.58 14.89
C LEU A 120 1.32 -9.96 13.62
N CYS A 121 0.52 -11.03 13.67
CA CYS A 121 -0.31 -11.48 12.55
C CYS A 121 -1.82 -11.20 12.75
N ILE A 122 -2.19 -10.21 13.57
CA ILE A 122 -3.60 -9.96 13.91
C ILE A 122 -4.48 -9.73 12.67
N ASN A 123 -4.00 -8.95 11.68
CA ASN A 123 -4.73 -8.71 10.44
C ASN A 123 -4.91 -9.98 9.61
N ARG A 124 -3.90 -10.86 9.57
CA ARG A 124 -4.03 -12.17 8.93
C ARG A 124 -5.09 -13.03 9.62
N ASN A 125 -5.16 -12.98 10.95
CA ASN A 125 -6.15 -13.74 11.71
C ASN A 125 -7.57 -13.21 11.49
N ILE A 126 -7.74 -11.89 11.34
CA ILE A 126 -9.01 -11.24 11.00
C ILE A 126 -9.46 -11.62 9.59
N VAL A 127 -8.56 -11.51 8.60
CA VAL A 127 -8.88 -11.73 7.19
C VAL A 127 -9.02 -13.21 6.84
N GLY A 128 -8.18 -14.06 7.44
CA GLY A 128 -8.00 -15.46 7.06
C GLY A 128 -7.06 -15.65 5.87
N GLU A 129 -7.28 -16.72 5.11
CA GLU A 129 -6.50 -17.05 3.91
C GLU A 129 -6.73 -15.99 2.82
N PHE A 130 -5.67 -15.26 2.48
CA PHE A 130 -5.71 -14.17 1.50
C PHE A 130 -4.39 -14.05 0.75
N ASP A 131 -4.46 -13.63 -0.51
CA ASP A 131 -3.28 -13.37 -1.31
C ASP A 131 -2.97 -11.87 -1.34
N TYR A 132 -1.89 -11.48 -0.65
CA TYR A 132 -1.47 -10.09 -0.53
C TYR A 132 -0.67 -9.60 -1.75
N ARG A 133 -0.27 -10.47 -2.68
CA ARG A 133 0.55 -10.09 -3.86
C ARG A 133 -0.05 -8.99 -4.72
N PRO A 134 -1.36 -9.00 -5.05
CA PRO A 134 -2.00 -7.90 -5.79
C PRO A 134 -1.97 -6.57 -5.03
N GLY A 135 -1.74 -6.61 -3.72
CA GLY A 135 -1.73 -5.46 -2.82
C GLY A 135 -0.50 -4.57 -2.90
N HIS A 136 0.51 -4.95 -3.69
CA HIS A 136 1.70 -4.14 -3.87
C HIS A 136 1.41 -2.96 -4.80
N SER A 137 1.93 -1.77 -4.50
CA SER A 137 1.96 -0.58 -5.38
C SER A 137 2.28 -0.87 -6.87
N LYS A 138 3.23 -1.78 -7.16
CA LYS A 138 3.58 -2.19 -8.53
C LYS A 138 2.43 -2.86 -9.31
N CYS A 139 1.42 -3.35 -8.60
CA CYS A 139 0.22 -3.97 -9.16
C CYS A 139 -0.91 -2.96 -9.42
N CYS A 140 -0.75 -1.68 -9.03
CA CYS A 140 -1.73 -0.65 -9.33
C CYS A 140 -1.87 -0.46 -10.84
N PRO A 141 -3.09 -0.49 -11.41
CA PRO A 141 -3.32 -0.33 -12.84
C PRO A 141 -2.90 1.03 -13.40
N HIS A 142 -2.81 2.04 -12.55
CA HIS A 142 -2.42 3.39 -12.91
C HIS A 142 -1.23 3.88 -12.08
N VAL A 143 -0.48 4.82 -12.63
CA VAL A 143 0.62 5.53 -11.96
C VAL A 143 0.45 7.03 -12.17
N ALA A 144 0.66 7.81 -11.13
CA ALA A 144 0.75 9.27 -11.23
C ALA A 144 2.22 9.68 -11.25
N GLN A 145 2.65 10.31 -12.34
CA GLN A 145 4.04 10.74 -12.55
C GLN A 145 4.06 12.03 -13.36
N LYS A 146 5.18 12.76 -13.32
CA LYS A 146 5.39 13.94 -14.15
C LYS A 146 5.57 13.55 -15.62
N ASP A 147 4.88 14.25 -16.51
CA ASP A 147 5.14 14.16 -17.95
C ASP A 147 6.40 14.95 -18.33
N ILE A 148 6.74 14.96 -19.63
CA ILE A 148 7.91 15.67 -20.17
C ILE A 148 7.88 17.18 -19.92
N SER A 149 6.71 17.76 -19.65
CA SER A 149 6.52 19.18 -19.31
C SER A 149 6.55 19.44 -17.80
N GLY A 150 6.76 18.40 -16.98
CA GLY A 150 6.78 18.49 -15.53
C GLY A 150 5.40 18.47 -14.87
N VAL A 151 4.33 18.31 -15.66
CA VAL A 151 2.94 18.26 -15.17
C VAL A 151 2.63 16.86 -14.69
N THR A 152 2.10 16.73 -13.46
CA THR A 152 1.66 15.44 -12.93
C THR A 152 0.44 14.95 -13.70
N ARG A 153 0.54 13.77 -14.29
CA ARG A 153 -0.54 13.09 -15.00
C ARG A 153 -0.68 11.65 -14.51
N ILE A 154 -1.88 11.10 -14.68
CA ILE A 154 -2.16 9.69 -14.42
C ILE A 154 -2.04 8.92 -15.73
N PHE A 155 -1.24 7.87 -15.71
CA PHE A 155 -1.02 6.97 -16.84
C PHE A 155 -1.51 5.57 -16.48
N ARG A 156 -2.10 4.87 -17.45
CA ARG A 156 -2.35 3.44 -17.31
C ARG A 156 -1.03 2.69 -17.50
N ARG A 157 -0.73 1.73 -16.62
CA ARG A 157 0.44 0.86 -16.80
C ARG A 157 0.17 -0.11 -17.97
N ASN A 158 1.09 -0.14 -18.93
CA ASN A 158 0.97 -1.00 -20.11
C ASN A 158 1.32 -2.48 -19.82
N GLN A 159 2.16 -2.72 -18.81
CA GLN A 159 2.58 -4.04 -18.41
C GLN A 159 2.50 -4.14 -16.89
N ILE A 160 1.74 -5.13 -16.41
CA ILE A 160 1.63 -5.49 -15.00
C ILE A 160 1.87 -6.99 -14.95
N SER A 161 2.67 -7.45 -13.97
CA SER A 161 2.97 -8.88 -13.82
C SER A 161 1.68 -9.70 -13.72
N LYS A 162 1.66 -10.88 -14.33
CA LYS A 162 0.54 -11.83 -14.21
C LYS A 162 0.26 -12.20 -12.76
N ASP A 163 1.28 -12.15 -11.89
CA ASP A 163 1.12 -12.42 -10.46
C ASP A 163 0.27 -11.36 -9.73
N CYS A 164 0.12 -10.15 -10.29
CA CYS A 164 -0.79 -9.14 -9.76
C CYS A 164 -2.27 -9.45 -10.02
N PHE A 165 -2.57 -10.43 -10.87
CA PHE A 165 -3.94 -10.82 -11.24
C PHE A 165 -4.28 -12.26 -10.84
N ARG A 166 -3.37 -12.96 -10.16
CA ARG A 166 -3.68 -14.27 -9.58
C ARG A 166 -4.60 -14.06 -8.39
N ILE A 167 -5.90 -14.10 -8.64
CA ILE A 167 -6.90 -14.23 -7.59
C ILE A 167 -6.96 -15.72 -7.25
N GLY A 168 -6.28 -16.11 -6.20
CA GLY A 168 -6.23 -17.50 -5.77
C GLY A 168 -5.64 -17.62 -4.36
N ARG A 169 -6.03 -18.67 -3.65
CA ARG A 169 -5.51 -19.00 -2.32
C ARG A 169 -3.98 -19.05 -2.34
N GLN A 170 -3.33 -18.29 -1.47
CA GLN A 170 -1.93 -18.54 -1.14
C GLN A 170 -1.85 -19.96 -0.54
N PRO A 171 -1.11 -20.91 -1.15
CA PRO A 171 -0.81 -22.16 -0.46
C PRO A 171 -0.17 -21.83 0.89
N LYS A 172 -0.40 -22.65 1.92
CA LYS A 172 0.37 -22.59 3.17
C LYS A 172 1.86 -22.85 2.87
N GLY A 173 2.58 -21.83 2.42
CA GLY A 173 4.03 -21.81 2.31
C GLY A 173 4.62 -21.68 3.70
N LYS A 174 5.64 -22.48 4.00
CA LYS A 174 6.18 -22.67 5.35
C LYS A 174 6.87 -21.45 5.96
N ASP A 175 7.05 -20.33 5.25
CA ASP A 175 7.94 -19.24 5.72
C ASP A 175 7.40 -17.79 5.51
N ALA A 176 6.09 -17.60 5.33
CA ALA A 176 5.49 -16.25 5.29
C ALA A 176 4.77 -15.97 6.61
N LYS A 177 5.45 -15.31 7.57
CA LYS A 177 4.99 -15.20 8.96
C LYS A 177 3.56 -14.60 9.05
N CYS A 178 3.25 -13.53 8.30
CA CYS A 178 1.92 -12.90 8.33
C CYS A 178 1.29 -12.51 6.99
N ILE A 179 2.04 -12.25 5.91
CA ILE A 179 1.51 -11.87 4.57
C ILE A 179 2.34 -12.48 3.45
#